data_AF-A0A9X8R486-F1
#
_entry.id   AF-A0A9X8R486-F1
#
_cell.length_a   1.000
_cell.length_b   1.000
_cell.length_c   1.000
_cell.angle_alpha   90.00
_cell.angle_beta   90.00
_cell.angle_gamma   90.00
#
_symmetry.space_group_name_H-M   'P 1'
#
loop_
_entity.id
_entity.type
_entity.pdbx_description
1 polymer ?
#
loop_
_entity_poly.entity_id
_entity_poly.type
_entity_poly.pdbx_seq_one_letter_code
_entity_poly.pdbx_strand_id
1 'polypeptide(L)'
;MNVDFEPVLTHESQRVAGTNYRRVSGRRYLAEHHCREAWLVDLSSRHHPRRVHYWGPAAARAVAHAVERPGSVLGGFSALAVYGMPFLVEGADTVLFSATAKNQVGGEFSPTVRRPSRASFSAWVLVHRGVSFRAASPVDALVQALQQVKKGEHGWDVVGVAGWSPQELMALQLIDCARRFLGISLRDIHDGARGRVDARWLKRLLACSSSRADSPKETEMRLLVKELAARYGYTVEEQVPFIVNGRIVTVFDLAIPELKIAIMYDGAHHLEWKQRKKDSSITIKMTAAGWTPARCASETMFECLELIEDIMQKSSRGQPV
;
A
#
# COMPACT_ATOMS: atom_id res chain seq x y z
N MET A 1 13.51 -17.91 -5.83
CA MET A 1 12.08 -17.60 -6.01
C MET A 1 11.92 -16.81 -7.30
N ASN A 2 10.98 -17.21 -8.17
CA ASN A 2 10.69 -16.43 -9.38
C ASN A 2 9.81 -15.24 -9.01
N VAL A 3 10.14 -14.06 -9.52
CA VAL A 3 9.30 -12.87 -9.42
C VAL A 3 9.03 -12.35 -10.82
N ASP A 4 7.80 -11.96 -11.07
CA ASP A 4 7.38 -11.49 -12.38
C ASP A 4 6.68 -10.14 -12.28
N PHE A 5 6.94 -9.32 -13.28
CA PHE A 5 6.27 -8.06 -13.51
C PHE A 5 6.30 -7.78 -15.02
N GLU A 6 5.24 -7.12 -15.48
CA GLU A 6 5.00 -6.86 -16.90
C GLU A 6 6.10 -5.99 -17.57
N PRO A 7 6.57 -4.87 -16.95
CA PRO A 7 7.53 -3.97 -17.60
C PRO A 7 8.82 -4.64 -18.11
N VAL A 8 9.16 -4.38 -19.37
CA VAL A 8 10.36 -4.93 -20.01
C VAL A 8 11.54 -3.96 -19.97
N LEU A 9 12.56 -4.29 -19.17
CA LEU A 9 13.80 -3.52 -19.09
C LEU A 9 14.65 -3.68 -20.37
N THR A 10 14.86 -2.58 -21.07
CA THR A 10 15.54 -2.55 -22.38
C THR A 10 16.89 -1.85 -22.27
N HIS A 11 17.94 -2.42 -22.87
CA HIS A 11 19.23 -1.73 -23.05
C HIS A 11 19.16 -0.74 -24.22
N GLU A 12 20.05 0.25 -24.27
CA GLU A 12 20.09 1.23 -25.37
C GLU A 12 20.16 0.57 -26.76
N SER A 13 21.01 -0.45 -26.92
CA SER A 13 21.16 -1.21 -28.16
C SER A 13 19.94 -2.07 -28.54
N GLN A 14 18.94 -2.18 -27.67
CA GLN A 14 17.73 -2.99 -27.87
C GLN A 14 16.49 -2.13 -28.15
N ARG A 15 16.63 -0.81 -28.24
CA ARG A 15 15.49 0.09 -28.50
C ARG A 15 15.03 -0.03 -29.96
N VAL A 16 13.72 0.02 -30.14
CA VAL A 16 13.08 -0.05 -31.46
C VAL A 16 12.77 1.36 -31.96
N ALA A 17 13.06 1.62 -33.24
CA ALA A 17 12.72 2.90 -33.88
C ALA A 17 11.20 3.17 -33.83
N GLY A 18 10.81 4.42 -33.55
CA GLY A 18 9.39 4.81 -33.44
C GLY A 18 8.73 4.53 -32.09
N THR A 19 9.42 3.91 -31.13
CA THR A 19 8.93 3.76 -29.75
C THR A 19 9.60 4.78 -28.82
N ASN A 20 8.81 5.46 -27.99
CA ASN A 20 9.33 6.34 -26.95
C ASN A 20 9.80 5.54 -25.74
N TYR A 21 10.98 5.89 -25.22
CA TYR A 21 11.56 5.25 -24.05
C TYR A 21 11.92 6.27 -22.98
N ARG A 22 11.70 5.92 -21.71
CA ARG A 22 12.17 6.66 -20.54
C ARG A 22 13.28 5.89 -19.85
N ARG A 23 14.31 6.60 -19.43
CA ARG A 23 15.41 6.02 -18.64
C ARG A 23 14.89 5.63 -17.26
N VAL A 24 15.36 4.52 -16.70
CA VAL A 24 15.01 4.10 -15.33
C VAL A 24 16.22 3.77 -14.46
N SER A 25 17.42 3.72 -15.05
CA SER A 25 18.68 3.42 -14.35
C SER A 25 19.88 3.88 -15.17
N GLY A 26 21.09 3.45 -14.79
CA GLY A 26 22.32 3.83 -15.49
C GLY A 26 22.31 3.43 -16.97
N ARG A 27 21.80 2.23 -17.29
CA ARG A 27 21.87 1.60 -18.62
C ARG A 27 20.54 0.99 -19.08
N ARG A 28 19.46 1.06 -18.29
CA ARG A 28 18.15 0.50 -18.64
C ARG A 28 17.07 1.56 -18.87
N TYR A 29 16.17 1.22 -19.79
CA TYR A 29 15.07 2.03 -20.27
C TYR A 29 13.78 1.22 -20.25
N LEU A 30 12.64 1.90 -20.13
CA LEU A 30 11.31 1.35 -20.31
C LEU A 30 10.62 2.05 -21.47
N ALA A 31 9.83 1.31 -22.25
CA ALA A 31 8.92 1.93 -23.19
C ALA A 31 7.86 2.76 -22.43
N GLU A 32 7.40 3.86 -23.02
CA GLU A 32 6.50 4.80 -22.33
C GLU A 32 5.19 4.18 -21.86
N HIS A 33 4.64 3.19 -22.57
CA HIS A 33 3.45 2.44 -22.16
C HIS A 33 3.66 1.53 -20.93
N HIS A 34 4.92 1.22 -20.58
CA HIS A 34 5.26 0.53 -19.33
C HIS A 34 5.60 1.51 -18.19
N CYS A 35 5.58 2.81 -18.45
CA CYS A 35 5.79 3.82 -17.42
C CYS A 35 4.49 4.11 -16.69
N ARG A 36 4.64 4.65 -15.48
CA ARG A 36 3.54 5.11 -14.65
C ARG A 36 2.88 6.35 -15.26
N GLU A 37 1.58 6.49 -15.04
CA GLU A 37 0.81 7.65 -15.48
C GLU A 37 1.36 8.95 -14.85
N ALA A 38 1.41 10.03 -15.62
CA ALA A 38 2.05 11.28 -15.22
C ALA A 38 1.49 11.84 -13.90
N TRP A 39 0.17 11.83 -13.73
CA TRP A 39 -0.46 12.34 -12.51
C TRP A 39 -0.09 11.51 -11.26
N LEU A 40 0.10 10.19 -11.38
CA LEU A 40 0.57 9.34 -10.28
C LEU A 40 2.04 9.64 -9.92
N VAL A 41 2.86 9.91 -10.94
CA VAL A 41 4.26 10.30 -10.75
C VAL A 41 4.33 11.65 -10.04
N ASP A 42 3.55 12.63 -10.47
CA ASP A 42 3.47 13.96 -9.86
C ASP A 42 2.96 13.89 -8.42
N LEU A 43 1.90 13.10 -8.18
CA LEU A 43 1.37 12.87 -6.84
C LEU A 43 2.45 12.28 -5.92
N SER A 44 3.14 11.22 -6.36
CA SER A 44 4.21 10.59 -5.57
C SER A 44 5.37 11.55 -5.31
N SER A 45 5.74 12.35 -6.31
CA SER A 45 6.82 13.33 -6.22
C SER A 45 6.53 14.40 -5.17
N ARG A 46 5.27 14.87 -5.04
CA ARG A 46 4.88 15.86 -4.02
C ARG A 46 5.14 15.37 -2.59
N HIS A 47 5.02 14.07 -2.35
CA HIS A 47 5.25 13.46 -1.03
C HIS A 47 6.66 12.88 -0.87
N HIS A 48 7.46 12.84 -1.94
CA HIS A 48 8.86 12.44 -1.87
C HIS A 48 9.69 13.55 -1.19
N PRO A 49 10.58 13.24 -0.22
CA PRO A 49 11.34 14.25 0.53
C PRO A 49 12.23 15.16 -0.33
N ARG A 50 12.49 14.75 -1.57
CA ARG A 50 13.33 15.48 -2.54
C ARG A 50 12.62 15.76 -3.87
N ARG A 51 11.31 15.55 -3.96
CA ARG A 51 10.49 15.77 -5.18
C ARG A 51 11.04 15.07 -6.44
N VAL A 52 11.39 13.80 -6.30
CA VAL A 52 11.94 12.98 -7.40
C VAL A 52 10.78 12.34 -8.17
N HIS A 53 10.85 12.39 -9.50
CA HIS A 53 9.81 11.87 -10.39
C HIS A 53 10.19 10.47 -10.88
N TYR A 54 9.65 9.44 -10.25
CA TYR A 54 9.90 8.06 -10.66
C TYR A 54 8.88 7.59 -11.70
N TRP A 55 9.25 7.67 -12.98
CA TRP A 55 8.40 7.22 -14.10
C TRP A 55 8.30 5.70 -14.24
N GLY A 56 9.39 4.98 -13.92
CA GLY A 56 9.39 3.52 -13.98
C GLY A 56 8.77 2.90 -12.73
N PRO A 57 8.01 1.80 -12.87
CA PRO A 57 7.53 1.02 -11.72
C PRO A 57 8.65 0.63 -10.77
N ALA A 58 8.41 0.67 -9.46
CA ALA A 58 9.43 0.45 -8.44
C ALA A 58 10.14 -0.91 -8.59
N ALA A 59 9.42 -1.98 -8.94
CA ALA A 59 9.99 -3.29 -9.17
C ALA A 59 10.98 -3.30 -10.37
N ALA A 60 10.62 -2.63 -11.47
CA ALA A 60 11.48 -2.51 -12.64
C ALA A 60 12.76 -1.70 -12.33
N ARG A 61 12.63 -0.57 -11.60
CA ARG A 61 13.77 0.22 -11.12
C ARG A 61 14.69 -0.60 -10.21
N ALA A 62 14.10 -1.34 -9.27
CA ALA A 62 14.79 -2.21 -8.34
C ALA A 62 15.64 -3.27 -9.07
N VAL A 63 15.05 -4.02 -9.99
CA VAL A 63 15.77 -5.05 -10.76
C VAL A 63 16.86 -4.43 -11.62
N ALA A 64 16.58 -3.33 -12.31
CA ALA A 64 17.58 -2.63 -13.14
C ALA A 64 18.83 -2.27 -12.31
N HIS A 65 18.63 -1.68 -11.14
CA HIS A 65 19.72 -1.27 -10.27
C HIS A 65 20.47 -2.44 -9.61
N ALA A 66 19.78 -3.51 -9.23
CA ALA A 66 20.40 -4.71 -8.66
C ALA A 66 21.29 -5.41 -9.68
N VAL A 67 20.85 -5.51 -10.94
CA VAL A 67 21.61 -6.12 -12.04
C VAL A 67 22.84 -5.29 -12.40
N GLU A 68 22.73 -3.96 -12.38
CA GLU A 68 23.85 -3.06 -12.61
C GLU A 68 24.88 -3.06 -11.46
N ARG A 69 24.53 -3.61 -10.30
CA ARG A 69 25.40 -3.67 -9.12
C ARG A 69 25.43 -5.09 -8.53
N PRO A 70 26.09 -6.04 -9.20
CA PRO A 70 26.19 -7.41 -8.72
C PRO A 70 26.73 -7.48 -7.28
N GLY A 71 26.20 -8.41 -6.50
CA GLY A 71 26.56 -8.58 -5.08
C GLY A 71 25.82 -7.65 -4.10
N SER A 72 25.09 -6.65 -4.59
CA SER A 72 24.18 -5.86 -3.76
C SER A 72 22.89 -6.61 -3.42
N VAL A 73 22.18 -6.13 -2.39
CA VAL A 73 20.92 -6.69 -1.92
C VAL A 73 19.84 -5.60 -1.90
N LEU A 74 18.72 -5.82 -2.57
CA LEU A 74 17.56 -4.91 -2.50
C LEU A 74 17.00 -4.87 -1.08
N GLY A 75 16.64 -3.68 -0.62
CA GLY A 75 16.10 -3.46 0.72
C GLY A 75 14.85 -2.59 0.74
N GLY A 76 14.16 -2.57 1.88
CA GLY A 76 13.02 -1.69 2.13
C GLY A 76 11.93 -1.80 1.06
N PHE A 77 11.41 -0.64 0.65
CA PHE A 77 10.39 -0.53 -0.41
C PHE A 77 10.81 -1.16 -1.75
N SER A 78 12.11 -1.21 -2.08
CA SER A 78 12.57 -1.83 -3.32
C SER A 78 12.43 -3.34 -3.31
N ALA A 79 12.67 -3.97 -2.15
CA ALA A 79 12.42 -5.39 -1.97
C ALA A 79 10.90 -5.67 -1.93
N LEU A 80 10.11 -4.86 -1.23
CA LEU A 80 8.64 -5.00 -1.22
C LEU A 80 8.04 -4.91 -2.62
N ALA A 81 8.53 -3.99 -3.46
CA ALA A 81 8.07 -3.85 -4.84
C ALA A 81 8.29 -5.12 -5.67
N VAL A 82 9.48 -5.74 -5.58
CA VAL A 82 9.76 -6.99 -6.34
C VAL A 82 9.01 -8.20 -5.78
N TYR A 83 8.53 -8.15 -4.53
CA TYR A 83 7.61 -9.14 -3.97
C TYR A 83 6.15 -8.93 -4.39
N GLY A 84 5.86 -7.92 -5.21
CA GLY A 84 4.52 -7.66 -5.74
C GLY A 84 3.63 -6.84 -4.79
N MET A 85 4.20 -6.06 -3.88
CA MET A 85 3.44 -5.12 -3.06
C MET A 85 2.73 -4.08 -3.97
N PRO A 86 1.39 -4.02 -4.00
CA PRO A 86 0.66 -3.23 -5.00
C PRO A 86 0.59 -1.73 -4.69
N PHE A 87 0.75 -1.36 -3.42
CA PHE A 87 0.62 0.02 -2.96
C PHE A 87 1.89 0.52 -2.28
N LEU A 88 1.99 1.84 -2.14
CA LEU A 88 2.95 2.55 -1.29
C LEU A 88 4.42 2.48 -1.74
N VAL A 89 4.80 1.59 -2.65
CA VAL A 89 6.20 1.38 -3.08
C VAL A 89 6.67 2.32 -4.19
N GLU A 90 5.74 2.80 -5.01
CA GLU A 90 6.07 3.36 -6.33
C GLU A 90 6.90 4.66 -6.28
N GLY A 91 6.61 5.52 -5.30
CA GLY A 91 7.32 6.78 -5.09
C GLY A 91 8.69 6.65 -4.39
N ALA A 92 9.06 5.46 -3.91
CA ALA A 92 10.25 5.30 -3.09
C ALA A 92 11.56 5.33 -3.90
N ASP A 93 12.62 5.86 -3.28
CA ASP A 93 13.99 5.65 -3.75
C ASP A 93 14.29 4.15 -3.89
N THR A 94 15.02 3.77 -4.95
CA THR A 94 15.57 2.41 -4.99
C THR A 94 16.70 2.28 -3.98
N VAL A 95 16.63 1.29 -3.08
CA VAL A 95 17.61 1.05 -2.02
C VAL A 95 18.35 -0.26 -2.23
N LEU A 96 19.68 -0.17 -2.21
CA LEU A 96 20.59 -1.29 -2.25
C LEU A 96 21.49 -1.30 -1.03
N PHE A 97 21.65 -2.47 -0.43
CA PHE A 97 22.68 -2.75 0.55
C PHE A 97 23.92 -3.32 -0.14
N SER A 98 25.08 -2.72 0.11
CA SER A 98 26.37 -3.18 -0.38
C SER A 98 27.43 -3.04 0.71
N ALA A 99 28.15 -4.13 0.98
CA ALA A 99 29.18 -4.17 2.03
C ALA A 99 30.42 -3.32 1.68
N THR A 100 30.73 -3.20 0.38
CA THR A 100 31.96 -2.57 -0.12
C THR A 100 31.75 -1.14 -0.60
N ALA A 101 30.53 -0.77 -1.02
CA ALA A 101 30.26 0.55 -1.55
C ALA A 101 30.26 1.65 -0.47
N LYS A 102 30.52 2.89 -0.89
CA LYS A 102 30.28 4.08 -0.08
C LYS A 102 28.78 4.35 0.00
N ASN A 103 28.33 4.87 1.14
CA ASN A 103 26.96 5.33 1.26
C ASN A 103 26.71 6.46 0.26
N GLN A 104 25.61 6.40 -0.46
CA GLN A 104 25.18 7.47 -1.36
C GLN A 104 23.66 7.60 -1.30
N VAL A 105 23.16 8.81 -1.53
CA VAL A 105 21.73 9.06 -1.76
C VAL A 105 21.48 8.97 -3.27
N GLY A 106 20.45 8.22 -3.66
CA GLY A 106 20.07 8.01 -5.06
C GLY A 106 19.19 9.13 -5.60
N GLY A 107 18.59 8.89 -6.77
CA GLY A 107 17.61 9.76 -7.41
C GLY A 107 16.95 9.01 -8.56
N GLU A 108 16.40 9.74 -9.52
CA GLU A 108 15.59 9.17 -10.60
C GLU A 108 16.24 7.98 -11.33
N PHE A 109 17.55 8.08 -11.59
CA PHE A 109 18.32 7.07 -12.35
C PHE A 109 19.46 6.43 -11.54
N SER A 110 19.51 6.63 -10.22
CA SER A 110 20.56 6.10 -9.37
C SER A 110 19.98 5.58 -8.05
N PRO A 111 20.45 4.44 -7.53
CA PRO A 111 19.94 3.92 -6.28
C PRO A 111 20.61 4.61 -5.10
N THR A 112 19.86 4.72 -4.01
CA THR A 112 20.41 4.93 -2.68
C THR A 112 21.18 3.68 -2.28
N VAL A 113 22.48 3.82 -2.03
CA VAL A 113 23.33 2.71 -1.58
C VAL A 113 23.67 2.91 -0.12
N ARG A 114 23.49 1.86 0.67
CA ARG A 114 23.79 1.84 2.10
C ARG A 114 24.66 0.65 2.43
N ARG A 115 25.56 0.81 3.40
CA ARG A 115 26.17 -0.34 4.05
C ARG A 115 25.13 -1.06 4.92
N PRO A 116 25.12 -2.40 4.95
CA PRO A 116 24.31 -3.15 5.91
C PRO A 116 24.57 -2.64 7.33
N SER A 117 23.52 -2.53 8.13
CA SER A 117 23.71 -2.26 9.56
C SER A 117 24.36 -3.49 10.24
N ARG A 118 24.81 -3.32 11.49
CA ARG A 118 25.30 -4.46 12.30
C ARG A 118 24.22 -5.51 12.56
N ALA A 119 22.95 -5.12 12.51
CA ALA A 119 21.85 -6.06 12.64
C ALA A 119 21.76 -6.90 11.36
N SER A 120 22.01 -8.20 11.49
CA SER A 120 21.87 -9.13 10.38
C SER A 120 20.42 -9.16 9.89
N PHE A 121 20.25 -9.30 8.58
CA PHE A 121 18.97 -9.55 7.94
C PHE A 121 19.13 -10.67 6.93
N SER A 122 18.06 -11.43 6.71
CA SER A 122 18.08 -12.53 5.75
C SER A 122 17.84 -12.01 4.34
N ALA A 123 18.52 -12.60 3.35
CA ALA A 123 18.40 -12.24 1.95
C ALA A 123 18.11 -13.48 1.11
N TRP A 124 17.17 -13.34 0.18
CA TRP A 124 16.76 -14.39 -0.74
C TRP A 124 17.35 -14.13 -2.13
N VAL A 125 17.55 -15.21 -2.89
CA VAL A 125 17.88 -15.13 -4.32
C VAL A 125 16.58 -15.17 -5.11
N LEU A 126 16.34 -14.10 -5.85
CA LEU A 126 15.19 -13.93 -6.72
C LEU A 126 15.63 -14.03 -8.18
N VAL A 127 14.73 -14.50 -9.03
CA VAL A 127 14.95 -14.62 -10.47
C VAL A 127 13.82 -13.91 -11.19
N HIS A 128 14.16 -13.02 -12.10
CA HIS A 128 13.22 -12.36 -13.01
C HIS A 128 13.72 -12.52 -14.44
N ARG A 129 12.92 -13.17 -15.30
CA ARG A 129 13.25 -13.41 -16.72
C ARG A 129 14.68 -13.96 -16.92
N GLY A 130 15.06 -14.95 -16.11
CA GLY A 130 16.38 -15.60 -16.15
C GLY A 130 17.51 -14.83 -15.45
N VAL A 131 17.28 -13.61 -14.97
CA VAL A 131 18.29 -12.81 -14.28
C VAL A 131 18.16 -12.98 -12.77
N SER A 132 19.24 -13.40 -12.12
CA SER A 132 19.30 -13.59 -10.67
C SER A 132 19.78 -12.33 -9.94
N PHE A 133 19.12 -12.00 -8.84
CA PHE A 133 19.50 -10.90 -7.95
C PHE A 133 19.10 -11.22 -6.51
N ARG A 134 19.56 -10.41 -5.54
CA ARG A 134 19.29 -10.61 -4.11
C ARG A 134 18.37 -9.53 -3.56
N ALA A 135 17.47 -9.93 -2.68
CA ALA A 135 16.61 -9.01 -1.93
C ALA A 135 16.53 -9.46 -0.46
N ALA A 136 16.36 -8.51 0.47
CA ALA A 136 16.01 -8.83 1.85
C ALA A 136 14.72 -9.67 1.89
N SER A 137 14.56 -10.57 2.86
CA SER A 137 13.31 -11.33 3.02
C SER A 137 12.10 -10.38 3.15
N PRO A 138 10.85 -10.82 2.87
CA PRO A 138 9.68 -9.96 2.98
C PRO A 138 9.54 -9.27 4.35
N VAL A 139 9.83 -9.99 5.44
CA VAL A 139 9.81 -9.46 6.80
C VAL A 139 10.92 -8.42 7.00
N ASP A 140 12.14 -8.73 6.58
CA ASP A 140 13.27 -7.81 6.70
C ASP A 140 13.08 -6.54 5.86
N ALA A 141 12.50 -6.67 4.68
CA ALA A 141 12.13 -5.58 3.78
C ALA A 141 11.08 -4.68 4.41
N LEU A 142 10.03 -5.26 5.01
CA LEU A 142 9.01 -4.50 5.75
C LEU A 142 9.61 -3.73 6.92
N VAL A 143 10.47 -4.38 7.73
CA VAL A 143 11.13 -3.73 8.87
C VAL A 143 12.01 -2.57 8.41
N GLN A 144 12.75 -2.74 7.31
CA GLN A 144 13.54 -1.66 6.71
C GLN A 144 12.65 -0.52 6.19
N ALA A 145 11.54 -0.84 5.53
CA ALA A 145 10.58 0.15 5.05
C ALA A 145 9.93 0.94 6.20
N LEU A 146 9.61 0.30 7.32
CA LEU A 146 9.13 0.98 8.53
C LEU A 146 10.16 1.96 9.10
N GLN A 147 11.44 1.61 9.07
CA GLN A 147 12.52 2.54 9.45
C GLN A 147 12.60 3.74 8.49
N GLN A 148 12.39 3.52 7.18
CA GLN A 148 12.39 4.57 6.17
C GLN A 148 11.23 5.55 6.38
N VAL A 149 10.01 5.05 6.61
CA VAL A 149 8.84 5.87 6.95
C VAL A 149 9.10 6.69 8.22
N LYS A 150 9.61 6.05 9.29
CA LYS A 150 9.90 6.72 10.56
C LYS A 150 10.95 7.83 10.43
N LYS A 151 11.88 7.71 9.50
CA LYS A 151 12.92 8.71 9.20
C LYS A 151 12.48 9.78 8.20
N GLY A 152 11.30 9.65 7.61
CA GLY A 152 10.85 10.54 6.53
C GLY A 152 11.62 10.35 5.22
N GLU A 153 12.22 9.17 5.00
CA GLU A 153 12.93 8.86 3.75
C GLU A 153 11.97 8.49 2.61
N HIS A 154 10.73 8.12 2.94
CA HIS A 154 9.64 7.88 1.98
C HIS A 154 8.29 8.15 2.65
N GLY A 155 7.32 8.64 1.88
CA GLY A 155 6.01 9.00 2.39
C GLY A 155 4.97 9.20 1.29
N TRP A 156 3.72 9.32 1.70
CA TRP A 156 2.55 9.52 0.84
C TRP A 156 1.46 10.26 1.62
N ASP A 157 0.37 10.59 0.93
CA ASP A 157 -0.75 11.30 1.54
C ASP A 157 -1.57 10.41 2.47
N VAL A 158 -1.87 10.91 3.66
CA VAL A 158 -2.75 10.27 4.66
C VAL A 158 -3.70 11.30 5.23
N VAL A 159 -4.96 10.91 5.44
CA VAL A 159 -5.90 11.78 6.15
C VAL A 159 -5.61 11.83 7.65
N GLY A 160 -5.95 12.95 8.28
CA GLY A 160 -5.81 13.09 9.73
C GLY A 160 -6.77 12.17 10.48
N VAL A 161 -6.23 11.37 11.40
CA VAL A 161 -7.02 10.56 12.35
C VAL A 161 -6.63 10.97 13.76
N ALA A 162 -7.62 11.25 14.61
CA ALA A 162 -7.39 11.72 15.97
C ALA A 162 -6.47 10.75 16.74
N GLY A 163 -5.44 11.30 17.39
CA GLY A 163 -4.47 10.53 18.16
C GLY A 163 -3.39 9.82 17.33
N TRP A 164 -3.33 10.00 16.01
CA TRP A 164 -2.29 9.43 15.15
C TRP A 164 -1.46 10.50 14.47
N SER A 165 -0.13 10.31 14.45
CA SER A 165 0.74 11.10 13.57
C SER A 165 0.68 10.57 12.13
N PRO A 166 0.95 11.42 11.11
CA PRO A 166 1.02 10.96 9.72
C PRO A 166 1.97 9.78 9.52
N GLN A 167 3.13 9.78 10.17
CA GLN A 167 4.10 8.69 10.10
C GLN A 167 3.60 7.38 10.70
N GLU A 168 2.80 7.43 11.77
CA GLU A 168 2.17 6.23 12.33
C GLU A 168 1.08 5.69 11.41
N LEU A 169 0.28 6.54 10.77
CA LEU A 169 -0.72 6.10 9.79
C LEU A 169 -0.07 5.45 8.57
N MET A 170 0.97 6.06 8.01
CA MET A 170 1.75 5.47 6.92
C MET A 170 2.35 4.12 7.34
N ALA A 171 2.92 4.03 8.55
CA ALA A 171 3.48 2.78 9.04
C ALA A 171 2.40 1.70 9.25
N LEU A 172 1.21 2.07 9.72
CA LEU A 172 0.09 1.15 9.90
C LEU A 172 -0.44 0.64 8.55
N GLN A 173 -0.63 1.52 7.56
CA GLN A 173 -1.00 1.15 6.19
C GLN A 173 0.02 0.20 5.56
N LEU A 174 1.31 0.47 5.78
CA LEU A 174 2.38 -0.39 5.28
C LEU A 174 2.33 -1.78 5.91
N ILE A 175 2.08 -1.87 7.21
CA ILE A 175 1.90 -3.14 7.92
C ILE A 175 0.67 -3.88 7.38
N ASP A 176 -0.48 -3.21 7.29
CA ASP A 176 -1.75 -3.81 6.84
C ASP A 176 -1.62 -4.35 5.40
N CYS A 177 -1.02 -3.57 4.50
CA CYS A 177 -0.74 -4.01 3.13
C CYS A 177 0.22 -5.21 3.11
N ALA A 178 1.29 -5.21 3.91
CA ALA A 178 2.25 -6.31 3.91
C ALA A 178 1.64 -7.60 4.47
N ARG A 179 0.75 -7.48 5.47
CA ARG A 179 -0.03 -8.61 5.98
C ARG A 179 -1.02 -9.12 4.92
N ARG A 180 -1.70 -8.21 4.22
CA ARG A 180 -2.74 -8.54 3.24
C ARG A 180 -2.16 -9.19 1.97
N PHE A 181 -1.12 -8.59 1.40
CA PHE A 181 -0.61 -8.93 0.07
C PHE A 181 0.60 -9.85 0.09
N LEU A 182 1.40 -9.83 1.16
CA LEU A 182 2.58 -10.70 1.29
C LEU A 182 2.39 -11.82 2.33
N GLY A 183 1.24 -11.88 3.00
CA GLY A 183 0.92 -12.91 3.98
C GLY A 183 1.79 -12.87 5.24
N ILE A 184 2.42 -11.74 5.54
CA ILE A 184 3.31 -11.60 6.71
C ILE A 184 2.46 -11.62 7.99
N SER A 185 2.81 -12.46 8.96
CA SER A 185 2.06 -12.53 10.24
C SER A 185 2.51 -11.47 11.25
N LEU A 186 1.64 -11.12 12.20
CA LEU A 186 2.00 -10.21 13.31
C LEU A 186 3.23 -10.69 14.08
N ARG A 187 3.37 -12.01 14.26
CA ARG A 187 4.51 -12.63 14.93
C ARG A 187 5.80 -12.40 14.17
N ASP A 188 5.79 -12.60 12.85
CA ASP A 188 6.96 -12.40 12.00
C ASP A 188 7.43 -10.94 12.04
N ILE A 189 6.49 -9.98 12.00
CA ILE A 189 6.82 -8.55 12.11
C ILE A 189 7.45 -8.25 13.46
N HIS A 190 6.84 -8.72 14.55
CA HIS A 190 7.35 -8.50 15.90
C HIS A 190 8.77 -9.08 16.07
N ASP A 191 8.99 -10.31 15.62
CA ASP A 191 10.27 -11.00 15.74
C ASP A 191 11.35 -10.38 14.86
N GLY A 192 11.02 -10.05 13.61
CA GLY A 192 11.94 -9.43 12.64
C GLY A 192 12.32 -7.98 12.99
N ALA A 193 11.46 -7.27 13.72
CA ALA A 193 11.69 -5.89 14.14
C ALA A 193 12.49 -5.77 15.44
N ARG A 194 12.72 -6.87 16.17
CA ARG A 194 13.41 -6.88 17.46
C ARG A 194 14.79 -6.21 17.37
N GLY A 195 15.02 -5.19 18.19
CA GLY A 195 16.27 -4.42 18.22
C GLY A 195 16.52 -3.53 16.99
N ARG A 196 15.56 -3.44 16.06
CA ARG A 196 15.66 -2.66 14.82
C ARG A 196 14.63 -1.53 14.75
N VAL A 197 13.47 -1.73 15.37
CA VAL A 197 12.41 -0.73 15.47
C VAL A 197 12.07 -0.55 16.95
N ASP A 198 11.69 0.67 17.33
CA ASP A 198 11.23 0.97 18.69
C ASP A 198 10.03 0.07 19.06
N ALA A 199 10.18 -0.71 20.13
CA ALA A 199 9.22 -1.74 20.50
C ALA A 199 7.87 -1.17 20.95
N ARG A 200 7.86 -0.01 21.61
CA ARG A 200 6.62 0.65 22.07
C ARG A 200 5.81 1.17 20.90
N TRP A 201 6.47 1.86 19.98
CA TRP A 201 5.90 2.33 18.73
C TRP A 201 5.33 1.17 17.90
N LEU A 202 6.12 0.11 17.70
CA LEU A 202 5.64 -1.06 16.96
C LEU A 202 4.45 -1.73 17.64
N LYS A 203 4.48 -1.93 18.96
CA LYS A 203 3.37 -2.55 19.71
C LYS A 203 2.06 -1.80 19.50
N ARG A 204 2.08 -0.48 19.49
CA ARG A 204 0.91 0.37 19.20
C ARG A 204 0.37 0.11 17.79
N LEU A 205 1.26 0.10 16.78
CA LEU A 205 0.85 -0.18 15.39
C LEU A 205 0.23 -1.57 15.23
N LEU A 206 0.89 -2.59 15.78
CA LEU A 206 0.42 -3.98 15.67
C LEU A 206 -0.94 -4.20 16.36
N ALA A 207 -1.21 -3.49 17.46
CA ALA A 207 -2.49 -3.55 18.16
C ALA A 207 -3.67 -3.02 17.33
N CYS A 208 -3.41 -2.11 16.39
CA CYS A 208 -4.43 -1.50 15.54
C CYS A 208 -4.42 -2.02 14.10
N SER A 209 -3.56 -2.99 13.80
CA SER A 209 -3.34 -3.51 12.45
C SER A 209 -4.37 -4.55 12.06
N SER A 210 -4.79 -4.51 10.80
CA SER A 210 -5.68 -5.49 10.19
C SER A 210 -5.11 -6.01 8.87
N SER A 211 -5.24 -7.32 8.62
CA SER A 211 -4.86 -7.93 7.34
C SER A 211 -6.01 -7.97 6.33
N ARG A 212 -7.09 -7.23 6.58
CA ARG A 212 -8.35 -7.28 5.81
C ARG A 212 -8.52 -6.16 4.80
N ALA A 213 -7.79 -5.06 4.94
CA ALA A 213 -7.88 -3.93 4.03
C ALA A 213 -7.27 -4.28 2.67
N ASP A 214 -8.05 -4.13 1.61
CA ASP A 214 -7.62 -4.32 0.21
C ASP A 214 -6.98 -3.05 -0.38
N SER A 215 -6.95 -1.95 0.38
CA SER A 215 -6.24 -0.73 0.03
C SER A 215 -5.74 0.05 1.27
N PRO A 216 -4.74 0.94 1.13
CA PRO A 216 -4.33 1.83 2.20
C PRO A 216 -5.46 2.73 2.70
N LYS A 217 -6.37 3.16 1.81
CA LYS A 217 -7.47 4.05 2.17
C LYS A 217 -8.58 3.35 2.97
N GLU A 218 -8.81 2.06 2.77
CA GLU A 218 -9.65 1.26 3.68
C GLU A 218 -9.08 1.20 5.11
N THR A 219 -7.75 1.22 5.27
CA THR A 219 -7.13 1.31 6.60
C THR A 219 -7.46 2.64 7.27
N GLU A 220 -7.41 3.76 6.54
CA GLU A 220 -7.80 5.09 7.04
C GLU A 220 -9.29 5.11 7.40
N MET A 221 -10.16 4.65 6.48
CA MET A 221 -11.60 4.59 6.69
C MET A 221 -11.95 3.75 7.93
N ARG A 222 -11.30 2.59 8.11
CA ARG A 222 -11.48 1.73 9.27
C ARG A 222 -11.19 2.45 10.58
N LEU A 223 -10.12 3.24 10.64
CA LEU A 223 -9.76 3.97 11.86
C LEU A 223 -10.76 5.10 12.12
N LEU A 224 -11.14 5.86 11.09
CA LEU A 224 -12.11 6.95 11.21
C LEU A 224 -13.48 6.47 11.66
N VAL A 225 -13.99 5.40 11.03
CA VAL A 225 -15.28 4.81 11.37
C VAL A 225 -15.24 4.19 12.76
N LYS A 226 -14.16 3.49 13.14
CA LYS A 226 -14.03 2.92 14.50
C LYS A 226 -14.04 4.00 15.57
N GLU A 227 -13.30 5.09 15.36
CA GLU A 227 -13.29 6.22 16.28
C GLU A 227 -14.67 6.88 16.36
N LEU A 228 -15.32 7.12 15.22
CA LEU A 228 -16.67 7.68 15.16
C LEU A 228 -17.68 6.79 15.89
N ALA A 229 -17.77 5.50 15.55
CA ALA A 229 -18.71 4.56 16.14
C ALA A 229 -18.52 4.40 17.64
N ALA A 230 -17.27 4.39 18.13
CA ALA A 230 -16.97 4.30 19.56
C ALA A 230 -17.57 5.46 20.37
N ARG A 231 -17.63 6.68 19.80
CA ARG A 231 -18.25 7.86 20.45
C ARG A 231 -19.75 7.67 20.70
N TYR A 232 -20.41 6.85 19.88
CA TYR A 232 -21.84 6.58 19.98
C TYR A 232 -22.15 5.17 20.56
N GLY A 233 -21.12 4.41 20.95
CA GLY A 233 -21.28 3.07 21.54
C GLY A 233 -21.63 1.96 20.54
N TYR A 234 -21.31 2.13 19.26
CA TYR A 234 -21.54 1.12 18.21
C TYR A 234 -20.27 0.34 17.86
N THR A 235 -20.45 -0.90 17.38
CA THR A 235 -19.37 -1.78 16.94
C THR A 235 -19.14 -1.66 15.44
N VAL A 236 -17.86 -1.73 15.02
CA VAL A 236 -17.50 -1.78 13.60
C VAL A 236 -16.89 -3.13 13.30
N GLU A 237 -17.47 -3.82 12.33
CA GLU A 237 -16.98 -5.08 11.80
C GLU A 237 -16.31 -4.85 10.43
N GLU A 238 -15.30 -5.66 10.10
CA GLU A 238 -14.55 -5.59 8.85
C GLU A 238 -14.89 -6.80 7.97
N GLN A 239 -14.99 -6.60 6.65
CA GLN A 239 -15.21 -7.66 5.65
C GLN A 239 -16.48 -8.48 5.94
N VAL A 240 -17.62 -7.79 6.08
CA VAL A 240 -18.90 -8.40 6.45
C VAL A 240 -19.64 -8.92 5.21
N PRO A 241 -19.89 -10.23 5.07
CA PRO A 241 -20.58 -10.78 3.91
C PRO A 241 -22.08 -10.43 3.94
N PHE A 242 -22.56 -9.82 2.87
CA PHE A 242 -23.99 -9.62 2.63
C PHE A 242 -24.58 -10.80 1.86
N ILE A 243 -25.47 -11.54 2.51
CA ILE A 243 -26.04 -12.79 1.99
C ILE A 243 -27.52 -12.60 1.67
N VAL A 244 -27.92 -12.98 0.45
CA VAL A 244 -29.32 -13.03 0.02
C VAL A 244 -29.62 -14.41 -0.53
N ASN A 245 -30.67 -15.07 -0.04
CA ASN A 245 -31.07 -16.41 -0.44
C ASN A 245 -29.92 -17.44 -0.37
N GLY A 246 -29.13 -17.39 0.71
CA GLY A 246 -28.01 -18.31 0.94
C GLY A 246 -26.77 -18.08 0.06
N ARG A 247 -26.71 -16.99 -0.72
CA ARG A 247 -25.55 -16.64 -1.55
C ARG A 247 -24.96 -15.30 -1.14
N ILE A 248 -23.64 -15.22 -1.06
CA ILE A 248 -22.91 -13.96 -0.86
C ILE A 248 -23.12 -13.09 -2.10
N VAL A 249 -23.75 -11.94 -1.91
CA VAL A 249 -24.02 -10.95 -2.97
C VAL A 249 -22.86 -9.97 -3.09
N THR A 250 -22.35 -9.51 -1.95
CA THR A 250 -21.17 -8.66 -1.82
C THR A 250 -20.56 -8.85 -0.43
N VAL A 251 -19.36 -8.35 -0.22
CA VAL A 251 -18.75 -8.17 1.10
C VAL A 251 -18.62 -6.67 1.33
N PHE A 252 -18.98 -6.19 2.52
CA PHE A 252 -18.78 -4.81 2.93
C PHE A 252 -17.39 -4.65 3.53
N ASP A 253 -16.67 -3.60 3.16
CA ASP A 253 -15.34 -3.34 3.72
C ASP A 253 -15.45 -3.14 5.23
N LEU A 254 -16.44 -2.35 5.65
CA LEU A 254 -16.85 -2.18 7.04
C LEU A 254 -18.37 -2.24 7.18
N ALA A 255 -18.84 -2.61 8.36
CA ALA A 255 -20.25 -2.50 8.71
C ALA A 255 -20.43 -2.05 10.16
N ILE A 256 -21.55 -1.39 10.42
CA ILE A 256 -22.10 -1.19 11.77
C ILE A 256 -23.41 -1.98 11.81
N PRO A 257 -23.37 -3.27 12.20
CA PRO A 257 -24.52 -4.16 12.12
C PRO A 257 -25.73 -3.68 12.92
N GLU A 258 -25.49 -3.04 14.08
CA GLU A 258 -26.53 -2.51 14.97
C GLU A 258 -27.42 -1.47 14.28
N LEU A 259 -26.85 -0.71 13.34
CA LEU A 259 -27.53 0.31 12.56
C LEU A 259 -27.80 -0.12 11.11
N LYS A 260 -27.40 -1.34 10.75
CA LYS A 260 -27.39 -1.83 9.36
C LYS A 260 -26.73 -0.84 8.38
N ILE A 261 -25.62 -0.23 8.77
CA ILE A 261 -24.84 0.61 7.87
C ILE A 261 -23.76 -0.24 7.21
N ALA A 262 -23.71 -0.23 5.89
CA ALA A 262 -22.74 -0.95 5.08
C ALA A 262 -21.81 0.04 4.39
N ILE A 263 -20.52 0.00 4.72
CA ILE A 263 -19.53 0.98 4.27
C ILE A 263 -18.66 0.33 3.21
N MET A 264 -18.52 1.00 2.07
CA MET A 264 -17.83 0.47 0.90
C MET A 264 -16.89 1.53 0.31
N TYR A 265 -15.61 1.21 0.17
CA TYR A 265 -14.59 2.07 -0.40
C TYR A 265 -14.29 1.66 -1.85
N ASP A 266 -14.60 2.55 -2.78
CA ASP A 266 -14.30 2.38 -4.19
C ASP A 266 -12.91 2.92 -4.51
N GLY A 267 -11.96 2.01 -4.71
CA GLY A 267 -10.61 2.34 -5.18
C GLY A 267 -10.62 2.94 -6.60
N ALA A 268 -9.59 3.74 -6.90
CA ALA A 268 -9.40 4.37 -8.20
C ALA A 268 -8.96 3.35 -9.28
N HIS A 269 -9.80 2.39 -9.65
CA HIS A 269 -9.56 1.51 -10.81
C HIS A 269 -10.84 1.26 -11.62
N HIS A 270 -10.71 1.58 -12.92
CA HIS A 270 -11.60 1.37 -14.06
C HIS A 270 -13.06 0.96 -13.77
N LEU A 271 -13.92 1.97 -13.73
CA LEU A 271 -15.37 1.86 -13.87
C LEU A 271 -15.74 1.22 -15.22
N GLU A 272 -15.71 -0.12 -15.30
CA GLU A 272 -16.32 -0.83 -16.41
C GLU A 272 -17.85 -0.76 -16.32
N TRP A 273 -18.49 -0.65 -17.48
CA TRP A 273 -19.96 -0.63 -17.62
C TRP A 273 -20.66 -1.84 -16.96
N LYS A 274 -19.97 -2.99 -16.91
CA LYS A 274 -20.45 -4.21 -16.23
C LYS A 274 -20.46 -4.08 -14.72
N GLN A 275 -19.50 -3.35 -14.15
CA GLN A 275 -19.43 -3.08 -12.72
C GLN A 275 -20.64 -2.25 -12.27
N ARG A 276 -20.99 -1.19 -13.02
CA ARG A 276 -22.14 -0.32 -12.72
C ARG A 276 -23.48 -1.05 -12.60
N LYS A 277 -23.80 -1.97 -13.52
CA LYS A 277 -25.06 -2.76 -13.46
C LYS A 277 -25.09 -3.70 -12.25
N LYS A 278 -23.94 -4.32 -11.93
CA LYS A 278 -23.79 -5.18 -10.77
C LYS A 278 -23.99 -4.38 -9.48
N ASP A 279 -23.38 -3.19 -9.40
CA ASP A 279 -23.48 -2.30 -8.25
C ASP A 279 -24.91 -1.82 -8.01
N SER A 280 -25.67 -1.46 -9.06
CA SER A 280 -27.08 -1.10 -8.90
C SER A 280 -27.92 -2.25 -8.31
N SER A 281 -27.70 -3.50 -8.77
CA SER A 281 -28.42 -4.66 -8.22
C SER A 281 -28.05 -4.94 -6.76
N ILE A 282 -26.78 -4.74 -6.39
CA ILE A 282 -26.30 -4.87 -5.01
C ILE A 282 -27.00 -3.84 -4.12
N THR A 283 -27.00 -2.57 -4.52
CA THR A 283 -27.65 -1.48 -3.77
C THR A 283 -29.13 -1.75 -3.53
N ILE A 284 -29.89 -2.15 -4.56
CA ILE A 284 -31.33 -2.47 -4.42
C ILE A 284 -31.54 -3.58 -3.38
N LYS A 285 -30.72 -4.64 -3.43
CA LYS A 285 -30.83 -5.76 -2.49
C LYS A 285 -30.47 -5.34 -1.06
N MET A 286 -29.45 -4.51 -0.89
CA MET A 286 -29.07 -3.97 0.42
C MET A 286 -30.20 -3.15 1.02
N THR A 287 -30.74 -2.18 0.27
CA THR A 287 -31.84 -1.35 0.73
C THR A 287 -33.09 -2.17 1.04
N ALA A 288 -33.42 -3.17 0.21
CA ALA A 288 -34.54 -4.08 0.48
C ALA A 288 -34.35 -4.92 1.76
N ALA A 289 -33.10 -5.20 2.16
CA ALA A 289 -32.77 -5.87 3.42
C ALA A 289 -32.64 -4.90 4.63
N GLY A 290 -32.90 -3.61 4.40
CA GLY A 290 -32.81 -2.55 5.40
C GLY A 290 -31.39 -2.08 5.70
N TRP A 291 -30.44 -2.35 4.80
CA TRP A 291 -29.08 -1.81 4.89
C TRP A 291 -28.97 -0.44 4.22
N THR A 292 -28.27 0.47 4.87
CA THR A 292 -27.90 1.78 4.32
C THR A 292 -26.50 1.71 3.72
N PRO A 293 -26.35 1.80 2.38
CA PRO A 293 -25.05 1.82 1.74
C PRO A 293 -24.37 3.19 1.89
N ALA A 294 -23.25 3.23 2.60
CA ALA A 294 -22.36 4.38 2.73
C ALA A 294 -21.12 4.14 1.85
N ARG A 295 -21.24 4.43 0.56
CA ARG A 295 -20.20 4.19 -0.46
C ARG A 295 -19.41 5.46 -0.71
N CYS A 296 -18.08 5.38 -0.70
CA CYS A 296 -17.21 6.52 -0.96
C CYS A 296 -15.96 6.15 -1.76
N ALA A 297 -15.35 7.17 -2.36
CA ALA A 297 -14.00 7.12 -2.90
C ALA A 297 -13.10 8.05 -2.07
N SER A 298 -11.84 8.23 -2.47
CA SER A 298 -10.91 9.14 -1.78
C SER A 298 -11.46 10.55 -1.56
N GLU A 299 -12.17 11.11 -2.54
CA GLU A 299 -12.66 12.49 -2.50
C GLU A 299 -13.92 12.65 -1.64
N THR A 300 -14.77 11.62 -1.57
CA THR A 300 -16.06 11.64 -0.86
C THR A 300 -16.01 10.95 0.50
N MET A 301 -14.80 10.64 1.00
CA MET A 301 -14.65 9.90 2.26
C MET A 301 -15.24 10.64 3.47
N PHE A 302 -15.09 11.97 3.54
CA PHE A 302 -15.64 12.76 4.64
C PHE A 302 -17.16 12.92 4.55
N GLU A 303 -17.72 13.08 3.36
CA GLU A 303 -19.19 13.06 3.16
C GLU A 303 -19.80 11.74 3.64
N CYS A 304 -19.10 10.63 3.43
CA CYS A 304 -19.52 9.33 3.92
C CYS A 304 -19.48 9.24 5.45
N LEU A 305 -18.47 9.85 6.09
CA LEU A 305 -18.42 9.93 7.56
C LEU A 305 -19.54 10.81 8.12
N GLU A 306 -19.86 11.93 7.46
CA GLU A 306 -20.99 12.80 7.82
C GLU A 306 -22.31 12.03 7.75
N LEU A 307 -22.56 11.27 6.67
CA LEU A 307 -23.73 10.41 6.55
C LEU A 307 -23.82 9.39 7.70
N ILE A 308 -22.71 8.73 8.02
CA ILE A 308 -22.66 7.73 9.11
C ILE A 308 -22.98 8.40 10.46
N GLU A 309 -22.39 9.57 10.73
CA GLU A 309 -22.61 10.32 11.97
C GLU A 309 -24.06 10.81 12.09
N ASP A 310 -24.65 11.32 11.02
CA ASP A 310 -26.06 11.74 10.99
C ASP A 310 -27.01 10.60 11.35
N ILE A 311 -26.75 9.39 10.83
CA ILE A 311 -27.52 8.19 11.14
C ILE A 311 -27.38 7.84 12.64
N MET A 312 -26.16 7.85 13.17
CA MET A 312 -25.91 7.58 14.60
C MET A 312 -26.61 8.60 15.51
N GLN A 313 -26.58 9.89 15.15
CA GLN A 313 -27.26 10.93 15.92
C GLN A 313 -28.77 10.74 15.94
N LYS A 314 -29.40 10.43 14.80
CA LYS A 314 -30.85 10.12 14.75
C LYS A 314 -31.19 8.93 15.63
N SER A 315 -30.41 7.85 15.54
CA SER A 315 -30.61 6.67 16.39
C SER A 315 -30.48 6.99 17.88
N SER A 316 -29.49 7.79 18.29
CA SER A 316 -29.28 8.18 19.70
C SER A 316 -30.41 9.03 20.28
N ARG A 317 -31.13 9.76 19.42
CA ARG A 317 -32.28 10.60 19.78
C ARG A 317 -33.62 9.84 19.75
N GLY A 318 -33.60 8.54 19.46
CA GLY A 318 -34.81 7.72 19.29
C GLY A 318 -35.62 8.11 18.05
N GLN A 319 -35.02 8.79 17.09
CA GLN A 319 -35.66 9.10 15.81
C GLN A 319 -35.57 7.91 14.87
N PRO A 320 -36.57 7.68 14.01
CA PRO A 320 -36.47 6.64 12.99
C PRO A 320 -35.27 6.93 12.07
N VAL A 321 -34.48 5.87 11.86
CA VAL A 321 -33.30 5.83 10.99
C VAL A 321 -33.71 5.47 9.57
#